data_AF-R7BVV5-F1
#
_entry.id   AF-R7BVV5-F1
#
_cell.length_a   1.000
_cell.length_b   1.000
_cell.length_c   1.000
_cell.angle_alpha   90.00
_cell.angle_beta   90.00
_cell.angle_gamma   90.00
#
_symmetry.space_group_name_H-M   'P 1'
#
loop_
_entity.id
_entity.type
_entity.pdbx_description
1 polymer ?
#
loop_
_entity_poly.entity_id
_entity_poly.type
_entity_poly.pdbx_seq_one_letter_code
_entity_poly.pdbx_strand_id
1 'polypeptide(L)' 'MPWRVRASGLHYIRCHTNFRHPFKLYVDGKTAIEIDKFNYVAKFGDTDILSSVRGDLGLN' A
#
# COMPACT_ATOMS: atom_id res chain seq x y z
N MET A 1 25.72 -18.16 22.65
CA MET A 1 25.87 -18.15 21.17
C MET A 1 24.53 -17.70 20.61
N PRO A 2 24.34 -16.45 20.14
CA PRO A 2 23.03 -16.03 19.64
C PRO A 2 22.93 -16.33 18.14
N TRP A 3 21.89 -17.07 17.80
CA TRP A 3 21.59 -17.52 16.45
C TRP A 3 21.21 -16.34 15.55
N ARG A 4 21.94 -16.19 14.44
CA ARG A 4 21.67 -15.24 13.36
C ARG A 4 20.54 -15.78 12.49
N VAL A 5 19.30 -15.38 12.77
CA VAL A 5 18.16 -15.68 11.89
C VAL A 5 18.20 -14.72 10.71
N ARG A 6 18.52 -15.22 9.52
CA ARG A 6 18.39 -14.50 8.26
C ARG A 6 16.91 -14.62 7.85
N ALA A 7 16.09 -13.63 8.19
CA ALA A 7 14.69 -13.59 7.80
C ALA A 7 14.58 -13.17 6.32
N SER A 8 14.58 -14.15 5.42
CA SER A 8 14.07 -14.00 4.07
C SER A 8 12.64 -14.56 4.06
N GLY A 9 11.65 -13.70 4.29
CA GLY A 9 10.26 -14.12 4.29
C GLY A 9 9.33 -13.00 4.74
N LEU A 10 8.64 -12.38 3.79
CA LEU A 10 7.47 -11.51 3.92
C LEU A 10 7.29 -10.78 5.27
N HIS A 11 7.79 -9.55 5.37
CA HIS A 11 7.48 -8.66 6.48
C HIS A 11 6.11 -8.02 6.24
N TYR A 12 5.09 -8.39 7.03
CA TYR A 12 3.80 -7.71 7.00
C TYR A 12 3.76 -6.59 8.05
N ILE A 13 3.41 -5.38 7.62
CA ILE A 13 3.17 -4.26 8.53
C ILE A 13 1.67 -4.29 8.86
N ARG A 14 1.33 -4.71 10.08
CA ARG A 14 -0.06 -4.65 10.57
C ARG A 14 -0.37 -3.22 11.04
N CYS A 15 -0.94 -2.41 10.16
CA CYS A 15 -1.43 -1.08 10.50
C CYS A 15 -2.89 -1.17 10.97
N HIS A 16 -3.17 -0.86 12.23
CA HIS A 16 -4.53 -0.70 12.73
C HIS A 16 -4.96 0.77 12.53
N THR A 17 -5.54 1.07 11.38
CA THR A 17 -6.19 2.37 11.14
C THR A 17 -7.67 2.15 10.83
N ASN A 18 -8.55 2.87 11.53
CA ASN A 18 -9.91 3.05 11.08
C ASN A 18 -9.84 3.84 9.75
N PHE A 19 -10.07 3.16 8.62
CA PHE A 19 -9.84 3.61 7.24
C PHE A 19 -10.79 4.74 6.78
N ARG A 20 -10.91 5.82 7.57
CA ARG A 20 -11.72 7.00 7.24
C ARG A 20 -11.00 7.96 6.28
N HIS A 21 -9.67 7.91 6.24
CA HIS A 21 -8.83 8.78 5.42
C HIS A 21 -7.93 7.93 4.51
N PRO A 22 -7.48 8.49 3.36
CA PRO A 22 -6.52 7.83 2.50
C PRO A 22 -5.22 7.56 3.27
N PHE A 23 -4.72 6.34 3.14
CA PHE A 23 -3.49 5.87 3.76
C PHE A 23 -2.32 6.13 2.81
N LYS A 24 -1.28 6.83 3.29
CA LYS A 24 -0.05 7.05 2.54
C LYS A 24 1.15 6.62 3.38
N LEU A 25 1.97 5.74 2.83
CA LEU A 25 3.22 5.30 3.43
C LEU A 25 4.38 5.94 2.66
N TYR A 26 5.25 6.62 3.39
CA TYR A 26 6.50 7.15 2.87
C TYR A 26 7.66 6.30 3.39
N VAL A 27 8.54 5.88 2.49
CA VAL A 27 9.79 5.20 2.82
C VAL A 27 10.91 6.03 2.23
N ASP A 28 11.87 6.44 3.06
CA ASP A 28 13.01 7.25 2.62
C ASP A 28 12.60 8.54 1.88
N GLY A 29 11.53 9.19 2.36
CA GLY A 29 10.98 10.41 1.76
C GLY A 29 10.24 10.22 0.43
N LYS A 30 10.15 8.99 -0.10
CA LYS A 30 9.39 8.65 -1.30
C LYS A 30 8.07 7.98 -0.95
N THR A 31 7.01 8.27 -1.69
CA THR A 31 5.72 7.58 -1.52
C THR A 31 5.89 6.12 -1.96
N ALA A 32 5.83 5.20 -1.00
CA ALA A 32 5.95 3.78 -1.27
C ALA A 32 4.58 3.15 -1.51
N ILE A 33 3.55 3.59 -0.78
CA ILE A 33 2.19 3.05 -0.89
C ILE A 33 1.18 4.18 -0.70
N GLU A 34 0.15 4.23 -1.54
CA GLU A 34 -1.01 5.11 -1.39
C GLU A 34 -2.28 4.30 -1.60
N ILE A 35 -3.16 4.25 -0.60
CA ILE A 35 -4.44 3.53 -0.64
C ILE A 35 -5.56 4.52 -0.29
N ASP A 36 -6.42 4.78 -1.26
CA ASP A 36 -7.68 5.52 -1.10
C ASP A 36 -8.86 4.61 -1.44
N LYS A 37 -9.65 4.29 -0.42
CA LYS A 37 -10.80 3.40 -0.54
C LYS A 37 -11.98 4.06 -1.27
N PHE A 38 -12.15 5.38 -1.14
CA PHE A 38 -13.32 6.06 -1.72
C PHE A 38 -13.15 6.27 -3.22
N ASN A 39 -11.93 6.60 -3.64
CA ASN A 39 -11.59 6.83 -5.03
C ASN A 39 -11.00 5.60 -5.73
N TYR A 40 -10.97 4.44 -5.05
CA TYR A 40 -10.39 3.19 -5.56
C TYR A 40 -8.97 3.36 -6.11
N VAL A 41 -8.12 4.06 -5.36
CA VAL A 41 -6.70 4.24 -5.70
C VAL A 41 -5.89 3.30 -4.83
N ALA A 42 -5.08 2.45 -5.44
CA ALA A 42 -4.09 1.65 -4.72
C ALA A 42 -2.77 1.65 -5.51
N LYS A 43 -1.90 2.60 -5.15
CA LYS A 43 -0.58 2.75 -5.74
C LYS A 43 0.46 2.09 -4.84
N PHE A 44 1.27 1.24 -5.44
CA PHE A 44 2.43 0.62 -4.82
C PHE A 44 3.65 1.02 -5.65
N GLY A 45 4.45 1.95 -5.12
CA GLY A 45 5.45 2.68 -5.89
C GLY A 45 4.80 3.37 -7.09
N ASP A 46 5.23 2.99 -8.28
CA ASP A 46 4.78 3.58 -9.56
C ASP A 46 3.56 2.86 -10.18
N THR A 47 3.13 1.73 -9.62
CA THR A 47 2.06 0.91 -10.19
C THR A 47 0.74 1.15 -9.47
N ASP A 48 -0.30 1.48 -10.24
CA ASP A 48 -1.67 1.62 -9.75
C ASP A 48 -2.50 0.37 -10.09
N ILE A 49 -2.70 -0.48 -9.08
CA ILE A 49 -3.29 -1.81 -9.25
C ILE A 49 -4.81 -1.73 -9.47
N LEU A 50 -5.46 -0.65 -9.03
CA LEU A 50 -6.91 -0.45 -9.17
C LEU A 50 -7.27 0.45 -10.36
N SER A 51 -6.33 0.70 -11.27
CA SER A 51 -6.57 1.45 -12.51
C SER A 51 -7.64 0.81 -13.39
N SER A 52 -7.61 -0.51 -13.58
CA SER A 52 -8.64 -1.23 -14.35
C SER A 52 -10.02 -1.15 -13.70
N VAL A 53 -10.07 -1.37 -12.37
CA VAL A 53 -11.32 -1.34 -11.60
C VAL A 53 -11.99 0.03 -11.66
N ARG A 54 -11.22 1.13 -11.65
CA ARG A 54 -11.76 2.48 -11.84
C ARG A 54 -12.35 2.68 -13.23
N GLY A 55 -11.72 2.13 -14.26
CA GLY A 55 -12.26 2.11 -15.62
C GLY A 55 -13.60 1.36 -15.70
N ASP A 56 -13.66 0.17 -15.10
CA ASP A 56 -14.88 -0.66 -15.08
C ASP A 56 -16.04 -0.01 -14.29
N LEU A 57 -15.72 0.76 -13.26
CA LEU A 57 -16.69 1.49 -12.44
C LEU A 57 -17.10 2.85 -13.04
N GLY A 58 -16.49 3.28 -14.16
CA GLY A 58 -16.73 4.58 -14.78
C GLY A 58 -16.23 5.77 -13.94
N LEU A 59 -15.27 5.54 -13.05
CA LEU A 59 -14.61 6.57 -12.25
C LEU A 59 -13.40 7.08 -13.05
N ASN A 60 -13.65 7.97 -14.02
CA ASN A 60 -12.61 8.58 -14.86
C ASN A 60 -12.32 10.02 -14.42
#